data_AF-A0A8D8VKS0-F1
#
_entry.id   AF-A0A8D8VKS0-F1
#
_cell.length_a   1.000
_cell.length_b   1.000
_cell.length_c   1.000
_cell.angle_alpha   90.00
_cell.angle_beta   90.00
_cell.angle_gamma   90.00
#
_symmetry.space_group_name_H-M   'P 1'
#
loop_
_entity.id
_entity.type
_entity.pdbx_description
1 polymer ?
#
loop_
_entity_poly.entity_id
_entity_poly.type
_entity_poly.pdbx_seq_one_letter_code
_entity_poly.pdbx_strand_id
1 'polypeptide(L)'
;PVIQEDTCNCVPNAVCKDGFCECLPDFYGDGYVSCRPECVLNNDCPSNKACIKYKCKNPCVSGTCGEGAICDVINHAVSCNCPPGTTGNPFVLCKPVLHEPVYTNPCQPSPCG
;
A
#
# COMPACT_ATOMS: atom_id res chain seq x y z
N PRO A 1 -33.96 -25.69 34.12
CA PRO A 1 -32.52 -25.75 33.82
C PRO A 1 -32.18 -24.71 32.76
N VAL A 2 -31.56 -23.61 33.19
CA VAL A 2 -31.11 -22.55 32.28
C VAL A 2 -30.08 -23.18 31.34
N ILE A 3 -30.39 -23.23 30.06
CA ILE A 3 -29.45 -23.52 28.98
C ILE A 3 -28.31 -22.50 29.09
N GLN A 4 -27.13 -22.95 29.54
CA GLN A 4 -25.92 -22.14 29.58
C GLN A 4 -25.37 -22.07 28.14
N GLU A 5 -26.04 -21.32 27.28
CA GLU A 5 -25.46 -20.92 25.99
C GLU A 5 -24.38 -19.86 26.26
N ASP A 6 -23.26 -19.94 25.53
CA ASP A 6 -22.34 -18.83 25.25
C ASP A 6 -21.48 -18.24 26.39
N THR A 7 -20.66 -19.04 27.07
CA THR A 7 -19.53 -18.47 27.85
C THR A 7 -18.19 -19.05 27.42
N CYS A 8 -17.79 -18.81 26.17
CA CYS A 8 -16.37 -18.96 25.84
C CYS A 8 -15.56 -17.91 26.61
N ASN A 9 -14.62 -18.35 27.45
CA ASN A 9 -13.62 -17.49 28.07
C ASN A 9 -12.44 -17.26 27.09
N CYS A 10 -12.68 -16.49 26.03
CA CYS A 10 -11.64 -16.18 25.04
C CYS A 10 -10.69 -15.07 25.49
N VAL A 11 -9.48 -15.06 24.94
CA VAL A 11 -8.51 -13.98 25.15
C VAL A 11 -8.87 -12.73 24.35
N PRO A 12 -8.26 -11.55 24.63
CA PRO A 12 -8.45 -10.37 23.80
C PRO A 12 -8.10 -10.64 22.33
N ASN A 13 -8.86 -10.01 21.43
CA ASN A 13 -8.76 -10.21 19.98
C ASN A 13 -9.15 -11.61 19.49
N ALA A 14 -9.97 -12.34 20.26
CA ALA A 14 -10.62 -13.58 19.84
C ALA A 14 -12.15 -13.46 19.97
N VAL A 15 -12.86 -14.31 19.23
CA VAL A 15 -14.32 -14.42 19.22
C VAL A 15 -14.74 -15.88 19.46
N CYS A 16 -15.82 -16.08 20.22
CA CYS A 16 -16.44 -17.38 20.37
C CYS A 16 -17.24 -17.70 19.11
N LYS A 17 -16.92 -18.80 18.45
CA LYS A 17 -17.63 -19.29 17.27
C LYS A 17 -17.81 -20.81 17.41
N ASP A 18 -19.06 -21.25 17.38
CA ASP A 18 -19.44 -22.67 17.53
C ASP A 18 -18.86 -23.34 18.80
N GLY A 19 -18.69 -22.57 19.89
CA GLY A 19 -18.10 -23.05 21.14
C GLY A 19 -16.56 -23.06 21.17
N PHE A 20 -15.90 -22.61 20.09
CA PHE A 20 -14.45 -22.48 20.00
C PHE A 20 -14.01 -21.02 19.97
N CYS A 21 -12.90 -20.70 20.63
CA CYS A 21 -12.29 -19.37 20.52
C CYS A 21 -11.41 -19.29 19.28
N GLU A 22 -11.78 -18.45 18.32
CA GLU A 22 -11.00 -18.15 17.12
C GLU A 22 -10.44 -16.72 17.21
N CYS A 23 -9.19 -16.50 16.77
CA CYS A 23 -8.67 -15.13 16.67
C CYS A 23 -9.51 -14.31 15.67
N LEU A 24 -9.73 -13.03 15.98
CA LEU A 24 -10.34 -12.09 15.06
C LEU A 24 -9.53 -12.02 13.75
N PRO A 25 -10.17 -11.59 12.63
CA PRO A 25 -9.44 -11.36 11.39
C PRO A 25 -8.23 -10.46 11.62
N ASP A 26 -7.12 -10.79 10.95
CA ASP A 26 -5.84 -10.08 11.04
C ASP A 26 -5.03 -10.33 12.33
N PHE A 27 -5.53 -11.16 13.26
CA PHE A 27 -4.79 -11.68 14.41
C PHE A 27 -4.47 -13.16 14.26
N TYR A 28 -3.38 -13.59 14.89
CA TYR A 28 -2.81 -14.93 14.77
C TYR A 28 -2.45 -15.51 16.13
N GLY A 29 -2.54 -16.83 16.26
CA GLY A 29 -2.22 -17.56 17.49
C GLY A 29 -3.38 -18.46 17.91
N ASP A 30 -3.58 -18.54 19.22
CA ASP A 30 -4.57 -19.41 19.84
C ASP A 30 -5.60 -18.55 20.60
N GLY A 31 -6.89 -18.72 20.30
CA GLY A 31 -7.99 -17.93 20.87
C GLY A 31 -8.23 -18.14 22.38
N TYR A 32 -7.60 -19.14 22.98
CA TYR A 32 -7.62 -19.40 24.42
C TYR A 32 -6.34 -18.96 25.13
N VAL A 33 -5.23 -18.75 24.40
CA VAL A 33 -3.91 -18.43 25.00
C VAL A 33 -3.44 -17.02 24.64
N SER A 34 -3.41 -16.68 23.36
CA SER A 34 -2.90 -15.38 22.88
C SER A 34 -3.19 -15.20 21.39
N CYS A 35 -3.94 -14.17 21.04
CA CYS A 35 -4.07 -13.65 19.67
C CYS A 35 -3.23 -12.38 19.51
N ARG A 36 -2.28 -12.40 18.58
CA ARG A 36 -1.34 -11.30 18.32
C ARG A 36 -1.46 -10.77 16.91
N PRO A 37 -1.24 -9.47 16.69
CA PRO A 37 -1.20 -8.89 15.35
C PRO A 37 0.05 -9.34 14.59
N GLU A 38 0.04 -9.22 13.26
CA GLU A 38 1.25 -9.41 12.43
C GLU A 38 2.27 -8.29 12.69
N CYS A 39 1.80 -7.05 12.86
CA CYS A 39 2.62 -5.87 13.13
C CYS A 39 1.93 -4.91 14.10
N VAL A 40 2.73 -4.13 14.82
CA VAL A 40 2.26 -2.97 15.61
C VAL A 40 2.86 -1.69 15.05
N LEU A 41 4.07 -1.77 14.50
CA LEU A 41 4.83 -0.66 13.91
C LEU A 41 5.21 -0.99 12.47
N ASN A 42 5.47 0.05 11.69
CA ASN A 42 5.94 -0.09 10.30
C ASN A 42 7.23 -0.93 10.20
N ASN A 43 8.14 -0.78 11.17
CA ASN A 43 9.41 -1.51 11.21
C ASN A 43 9.25 -3.01 11.48
N ASP A 44 8.08 -3.47 11.92
CA ASP A 44 7.78 -4.91 12.03
C ASP A 44 7.53 -5.52 10.64
N CYS A 45 7.27 -4.69 9.64
CA CYS A 45 7.02 -5.10 8.26
C CYS A 45 8.29 -5.05 7.41
N PRO A 46 8.31 -5.74 6.27
CA PRO A 46 9.29 -5.50 5.21
C PRO A 46 9.27 -4.05 4.72
N SER A 47 10.41 -3.53 4.24
CA SER A 47 10.57 -2.13 3.82
C SER A 47 9.63 -1.68 2.69
N ASN A 48 9.12 -2.62 1.90
CA ASN A 48 8.16 -2.40 0.81
C ASN A 48 6.68 -2.54 1.23
N LYS A 49 6.40 -2.61 2.54
CA LYS A 49 5.04 -2.71 3.12
C LYS A 49 4.91 -1.74 4.30
N ALA A 50 3.68 -1.43 4.70
CA ALA A 50 3.40 -0.64 5.88
C ALA A 50 2.46 -1.40 6.82
N CYS A 51 2.53 -1.08 8.12
CA CYS A 51 1.63 -1.66 9.10
C CYS A 51 0.27 -0.94 9.03
N ILE A 52 -0.72 -1.57 8.42
CA ILE A 52 -2.06 -1.02 8.21
C ILE A 52 -3.08 -1.96 8.85
N LYS A 53 -3.71 -1.49 9.93
CA LYS A 53 -4.65 -2.28 10.74
C LYS A 53 -4.04 -3.62 11.15
N TYR A 54 -2.90 -3.56 11.83
CA TYR A 54 -2.24 -4.74 12.41
C TYR A 54 -1.69 -5.76 11.40
N LYS A 55 -1.65 -5.40 10.11
CA LYS A 55 -1.08 -6.22 9.03
C LYS A 55 -0.11 -5.48 8.16
N CYS A 56 0.88 -6.21 7.66
CA CYS A 56 1.83 -5.70 6.68
C CYS A 56 1.20 -5.72 5.28
N LYS A 57 0.66 -4.57 4.89
CA LYS A 57 -0.05 -4.37 3.62
C LYS A 57 0.75 -3.44 2.71
N ASN A 58 0.55 -3.58 1.41
CA ASN A 58 1.08 -2.61 0.46
C ASN A 58 0.18 -1.35 0.49
N PRO A 59 0.70 -0.17 0.88
CA PRO A 59 -0.07 1.09 0.86
C PRO A 59 -0.36 1.62 -0.55
N CYS A 60 0.25 1.06 -1.61
CA CYS A 60 -0.10 1.33 -3.00
C CYS A 60 -1.41 0.63 -3.37
N VAL A 61 -2.52 1.30 -3.04
CA VAL A 61 -3.86 0.92 -3.46
C VAL A 61 -4.35 1.87 -4.56
N SER A 62 -5.46 1.52 -5.22
CA SER A 62 -6.06 2.39 -6.24
C SER A 62 -6.37 3.78 -5.67
N GLY A 63 -5.89 4.82 -6.33
CA GLY A 63 -6.05 6.21 -5.90
C GLY A 63 -4.97 6.73 -4.94
N THR A 64 -3.98 5.92 -4.55
CA THR A 64 -2.83 6.38 -3.76
C THR A 64 -1.96 7.38 -4.54
N CYS A 65 -1.76 7.12 -5.83
CA CYS A 65 -1.07 8.03 -6.74
C CYS A 65 -2.02 8.53 -7.84
N GLY A 66 -1.63 9.62 -8.49
CA GLY A 66 -2.36 10.23 -9.60
C GLY A 66 -2.41 9.34 -10.84
N GLU A 67 -3.26 9.71 -11.78
CA GLU A 67 -3.42 8.95 -13.02
C GLU A 67 -2.11 8.93 -13.83
N GLY A 68 -1.74 7.76 -14.33
CA GLY A 68 -0.49 7.56 -15.08
C GLY A 68 0.79 7.57 -14.23
N ALA A 69 0.72 7.70 -12.91
CA ALA A 69 1.87 7.62 -12.02
C ALA A 69 2.16 6.17 -11.59
N ILE A 70 3.44 5.87 -11.32
CA ILE A 70 3.88 4.63 -10.69
C ILE A 70 3.87 4.83 -9.17
N CYS A 71 3.32 3.85 -8.45
CA CYS A 71 3.34 3.82 -6.99
C CYS A 71 4.37 2.83 -6.49
N ASP A 72 5.33 3.32 -5.71
CA ASP A 72 6.33 2.53 -5.01
C ASP A 72 6.22 2.72 -3.49
N VAL A 73 6.76 1.76 -2.73
CA VAL A 73 6.81 1.83 -1.27
C VAL A 73 8.27 1.81 -0.84
N ILE A 74 8.72 2.90 -0.25
CA ILE A 74 10.10 3.10 0.18
C ILE A 74 10.07 3.43 1.66
N ASN A 75 10.73 2.60 2.48
CA ASN A 75 10.76 2.75 3.94
C ASN A 75 9.36 2.89 4.55
N HIS A 76 8.45 1.98 4.17
CA HIS A 76 7.06 1.95 4.62
C HIS A 76 6.21 3.16 4.21
N ALA A 77 6.75 4.08 3.41
CA ALA A 77 6.08 5.26 2.90
C ALA A 77 5.83 5.14 1.39
N VAL A 78 4.73 5.74 0.95
CA VAL A 78 4.37 5.80 -0.48
C VAL A 78 5.28 6.80 -1.19
N SER A 79 5.76 6.42 -2.37
CA SER A 79 6.45 7.27 -3.32
C SER A 79 5.74 7.19 -4.67
N CYS A 80 5.22 8.32 -5.15
CA CYS A 80 4.55 8.41 -6.45
C CYS A 80 5.48 9.09 -7.45
N ASN A 81 5.71 8.48 -8.60
CA ASN A 81 6.61 9.02 -9.63
C ASN A 81 5.99 8.94 -11.03
N CYS A 82 6.24 9.96 -11.85
CA CYS A 82 5.87 9.90 -13.26
C CYS A 82 6.86 9.01 -14.03
N PRO A 83 6.38 7.99 -14.79
CA PRO A 83 7.26 7.14 -15.58
C PRO A 83 8.03 7.92 -16.65
N PRO A 84 9.16 7.38 -17.15
CA PRO A 84 9.93 8.02 -18.23
C PRO A 84 9.06 8.38 -19.44
N GLY A 85 9.28 9.59 -19.99
CA GLY A 85 8.46 10.12 -21.09
C GLY A 85 7.16 10.79 -20.64
N THR A 86 6.90 10.88 -19.33
CA THR A 86 5.78 11.65 -18.76
C THR A 86 6.27 12.72 -17.78
N THR A 87 5.44 13.72 -17.52
CA THR A 87 5.69 14.84 -16.62
C THR A 87 4.38 15.30 -15.97
N GLY A 88 4.46 16.06 -14.87
CA GLY A 88 3.30 16.53 -14.13
C GLY A 88 3.43 16.31 -12.62
N ASN A 89 2.30 16.31 -11.92
CA ASN A 89 2.25 16.01 -10.49
C ASN A 89 1.86 14.54 -10.31
N PRO A 90 2.74 13.68 -9.76
CA PRO A 90 2.49 12.24 -9.63
C PRO A 90 1.39 11.88 -8.62
N PHE A 91 0.92 12.83 -7.81
CA PHE A 91 -0.27 12.66 -6.95
C PHE A 91 -1.58 13.08 -7.62
N VAL A 92 -1.52 13.68 -8.82
CA VAL A 92 -2.69 14.17 -9.55
C VAL A 92 -2.78 13.53 -10.93
N LEU A 93 -1.81 13.79 -11.80
CA LEU A 93 -1.76 13.32 -13.18
C LEU A 93 -0.33 13.42 -13.74
N CYS A 94 0.13 12.33 -14.33
CA CYS A 94 1.29 12.30 -15.21
C CYS A 94 0.82 12.30 -16.66
N LYS A 95 1.27 13.29 -17.45
CA LYS A 95 0.95 13.43 -18.86
C LYS A 95 2.19 13.23 -19.74
N PRO A 96 2.06 12.79 -21.00
CA PRO A 96 3.19 12.66 -21.90
C PRO A 96 3.97 13.97 -22.04
N VAL A 97 5.31 13.86 -22.09
CA VAL A 97 6.17 15.00 -22.44
C VAL A 97 5.97 15.27 -23.93
N LEU A 98 5.39 16.44 -24.24
CA LEU A 98 5.36 16.93 -25.61
C LEU A 98 6.76 17.45 -25.92
N HIS A 99 7.51 16.74 -26.76
CA HIS A 99 8.68 17.31 -27.39
C HIS A 99 8.18 18.30 -28.44
N GLU A 100 8.43 19.58 -28.23
CA GLU A 100 8.32 20.54 -29.34
C GLU A 100 9.29 20.08 -30.44
N PRO A 101 8.88 20.09 -31.71
CA PRO A 101 9.78 19.76 -32.79
C PRO A 101 10.97 20.71 -32.71
N VAL A 102 12.15 20.15 -32.45
CA VAL A 102 13.39 20.93 -32.49
C VAL A 102 13.58 21.36 -33.94
N TYR A 103 13.20 22.60 -34.25
CA TYR A 103 13.46 23.17 -35.56
C TYR A 103 14.95 23.45 -35.67
N THR A 104 15.71 22.47 -36.13
CA THR A 104 17.11 22.67 -36.51
C THR A 104 17.13 23.24 -37.92
N ASN A 105 17.57 24.49 -38.06
CA ASN A 105 17.75 25.10 -39.37
C ASN A 105 18.93 24.39 -40.08
N PRO A 106 18.69 23.65 -41.18
CA PRO A 106 19.76 22.95 -41.89
C PRO A 106 20.80 23.89 -42.54
N CYS A 107 20.52 25.20 -42.61
CA CYS A 107 21.43 26.23 -43.12
C CYS A 107 22.20 26.98 -42.01
N GLN A 108 22.27 26.45 -40.78
CA GLN A 108 23.17 26.96 -39.74
C GLN A 108 24.33 25.98 -39.48
N PRO A 109 25.59 26.45 -39.36
CA PRO A 109 26.01 27.86 -39.32
C PRO A 109 26.36 28.48 -40.68
N SER A 110 26.39 27.69 -41.76
CA SER A 110 26.91 28.13 -43.05
C SER A 110 25.81 28.18 -44.10
N PRO A 111 25.84 29.17 -45.02
CA PRO A 111 24.79 29.34 -46.00
C PRO A 111 24.64 28.10 -46.88
N CYS A 112 23.39 27.73 -47.12
CA CYS A 112 23.04 26.79 -48.17
C CYS A 112 23.31 27.48 -49.52
N GLY A 113 24.46 27.19 -50.15
CA GLY A 113 24.90 27.81 -51.40
C GLY A 113 26.04 27.05 -52.03
#